data_AF-A0A950B673-F1
#
_entry.id   AF-A0A950B673-F1
#
_cell.length_a   1.000
_cell.length_b   1.000
_cell.length_c   1.000
_cell.angle_alpha   90.00
_cell.angle_beta   90.00
_cell.angle_gamma   90.00
#
_symmetry.space_group_name_H-M   'P 1'
#
loop_
_entity.id
_entity.type
_entity.pdbx_description
1 polymer ?
#
loop_
_entity_poly.entity_id
_entity_poly.type
_entity_poly.pdbx_seq_one_letter_code
_entity_poly.pdbx_strand_id
1 'polypeptide(L)'
;MSFARLSLKGRALKLLAQREHSRLELQRKLAPYVEEGDDLPAVLDELERRGFINVERVVESVLHSKAGRYGSARLLQELRSKGLDDDTLRQAGEQLRDTELQRARELWCKRFGTPPADAKEKARQLRFMASRGFSGAVASRVLRDAPYPDGDEGVDQD
;
A
#
# COMPACT_ATOMS: atom_id res chain seq x y z
N MET A 1 32.04 -28.03 -0.67
CA MET A 1 32.20 -26.97 -1.69
C MET A 1 32.01 -25.63 -1.03
N SER A 2 32.99 -24.73 -1.14
CA SER A 2 32.86 -23.35 -0.68
C SER A 2 31.86 -22.63 -1.59
N PHE A 3 30.69 -22.26 -1.07
CA PHE A 3 29.84 -21.31 -1.78
C PHE A 3 30.55 -19.97 -1.71
N ALA A 4 31.06 -19.49 -2.84
CA ALA A 4 31.63 -18.16 -2.93
C ALA A 4 30.63 -17.13 -2.34
N ARG A 5 31.07 -16.35 -1.35
CA ARG A 5 30.24 -15.26 -0.81
C ARG A 5 29.91 -14.32 -1.95
N LEU A 6 28.62 -14.06 -2.15
CA LEU A 6 28.18 -13.04 -3.10
C LEU A 6 28.71 -11.67 -2.68
N SER A 7 29.20 -10.90 -3.65
CA SER A 7 29.48 -9.47 -3.49
C SER A 7 28.21 -8.69 -3.14
N LEU A 8 28.34 -7.46 -2.64
CA LEU A 8 27.19 -6.57 -2.38
C LEU A 8 26.27 -6.45 -3.61
N LYS A 9 26.85 -6.28 -4.79
CA LYS A 9 26.12 -6.24 -6.06
C LYS A 9 25.42 -7.56 -6.37
N GLY A 10 26.10 -8.70 -6.18
CA GLY A 10 25.50 -10.02 -6.38
C GLY A 10 24.32 -10.28 -5.43
N ARG A 11 24.42 -9.86 -4.17
CA ARG A 11 23.33 -9.92 -3.19
C ARG A 11 22.17 -9.02 -3.57
N ALA A 12 22.46 -7.79 -4.01
CA ALA A 12 21.45 -6.83 -4.45
C ALA A 12 20.65 -7.38 -5.65
N LEU A 13 21.35 -7.89 -6.67
CA LEU A 13 20.71 -8.48 -7.86
C LEU A 13 19.86 -9.71 -7.50
N LYS A 14 20.32 -10.55 -6.57
CA LYS A 14 19.52 -11.67 -6.07
C LYS A 14 18.23 -11.22 -5.38
N LEU A 15 18.27 -10.12 -4.63
CA LEU A 15 17.08 -9.55 -3.99
C LEU A 15 16.12 -8.94 -5.04
N LEU A 16 16.67 -8.18 -5.98
CA LEU A 16 15.92 -7.52 -7.05
C LEU A 16 15.27 -8.51 -8.04
N ALA A 17 15.89 -9.68 -8.24
CA ALA A 17 15.30 -10.76 -9.04
C ALA A 17 14.03 -11.37 -8.42
N GLN A 18 13.80 -11.18 -7.12
CA GLN A 18 12.61 -11.73 -6.43
C GLN A 18 11.42 -10.77 -6.44
N ARG A 19 11.70 -9.48 -6.24
CA ARG A 19 10.70 -8.40 -6.25
C ARG A 19 11.37 -7.04 -6.33
N GLU A 20 10.58 -6.02 -6.61
CA GLU A 20 10.98 -4.63 -6.48
C GLU A 20 11.40 -4.30 -5.03
N HIS A 21 12.52 -3.59 -4.92
CA HIS A 21 13.06 -3.08 -3.67
C HIS A 21 13.41 -1.61 -3.82
N SER A 22 13.07 -0.83 -2.80
CA SER A 22 13.58 0.53 -2.66
C SER A 22 15.07 0.54 -2.35
N ARG A 23 15.73 1.68 -2.63
CA ARG A 23 17.10 1.95 -2.21
C ARG A 23 17.30 1.71 -0.72
N LEU A 24 16.39 2.21 0.12
CA LEU A 24 16.45 2.06 1.57
C LEU A 24 16.30 0.60 2.02
N GLU A 25 15.43 -0.18 1.39
CA GLU A 25 15.32 -1.61 1.67
C GLU A 25 16.62 -2.34 1.35
N LEU A 26 17.24 -2.05 0.20
CA LEU A 26 18.52 -2.65 -0.17
C LEU A 26 19.65 -2.22 0.76
N GLN A 27 19.73 -0.93 1.09
CA GLN A 27 20.70 -0.42 2.04
C GLN A 27 20.61 -1.15 3.38
N ARG A 28 19.41 -1.28 3.96
CA ARG A 28 19.18 -2.01 5.23
C ARG A 28 19.55 -3.48 5.13
N LYS A 29 19.25 -4.14 4.01
CA LYS A 29 19.53 -5.58 3.79
C LYS A 29 21.00 -5.87 3.52
N LEU A 30 21.71 -4.92 2.93
CA LEU A 30 23.11 -5.06 2.53
C LEU A 30 24.09 -4.58 3.61
N ALA A 31 23.67 -3.64 4.46
CA ALA A 31 24.50 -3.09 5.54
C ALA A 31 25.22 -4.16 6.40
N PRO A 32 24.59 -5.30 6.78
CA PRO A 32 25.28 -6.34 7.55
C PRO A 32 26.39 -7.09 6.80
N TYR A 33 26.55 -6.87 5.49
CA TYR A 33 27.53 -7.56 4.64
C TYR A 33 28.62 -6.62 4.10
N VAL A 34 28.63 -5.35 4.53
CA VAL A 34 29.65 -4.38 4.15
C VAL A 34 30.95 -4.72 4.88
N GLU A 35 32.02 -4.95 4.13
CA GLU A 35 33.37 -5.18 4.64
C GLU A 35 34.26 -3.94 4.41
N GLU A 36 35.46 -3.92 4.98
CA GLU A 36 36.39 -2.80 4.80
C GLU A 36 36.76 -2.62 3.32
N GLY A 37 36.61 -1.40 2.80
CA GLY A 37 36.83 -1.08 1.38
C GLY A 37 35.59 -1.21 0.49
N ASP A 38 34.46 -1.72 1.00
CA ASP A 38 33.20 -1.69 0.27
C ASP A 38 32.58 -0.28 0.22
N ASP A 39 32.04 0.09 -0.93
CA ASP A 39 31.25 1.31 -1.12
C ASP A 39 29.79 0.95 -1.46
N LEU A 40 29.00 0.72 -0.40
CA LEU A 40 27.57 0.43 -0.54
C LEU A 40 26.80 1.56 -1.26
N PRO A 41 26.99 2.85 -0.93
CA PRO A 41 26.40 3.95 -1.69
C PRO A 41 26.68 3.87 -3.20
N ALA A 42 27.93 3.66 -3.62
CA ALA A 42 28.28 3.59 -5.03
C ALA A 42 27.65 2.39 -5.74
N VAL A 43 27.53 1.24 -5.05
CA VAL A 43 26.81 0.07 -5.59
C VAL A 43 25.34 0.39 -5.80
N LEU A 44 24.67 1.03 -4.83
CA LEU A 44 23.26 1.41 -4.95
C LEU A 44 23.06 2.46 -6.05
N ASP A 45 23.95 3.44 -6.17
CA ASP A 45 23.91 4.44 -7.25
C ASP A 45 24.08 3.79 -8.62
N GLU A 46 24.96 2.80 -8.75
CA GLU A 46 25.13 2.06 -9.99
C GLU A 46 23.85 1.29 -10.37
N LEU A 47 23.18 0.67 -9.39
CA LEU A 47 21.95 -0.07 -9.60
C LEU A 47 20.79 0.86 -9.98
N GLU A 48 20.70 2.06 -9.40
CA GLU A 48 19.75 3.10 -9.80
C GLU A 48 20.01 3.62 -11.21
N ARG A 49 21.27 3.99 -11.53
CA ARG A 49 21.65 4.46 -12.88
C ARG A 49 21.36 3.44 -13.97
N ARG A 50 21.51 2.14 -13.66
CA ARG A 50 21.18 1.04 -14.59
C ARG A 50 19.69 0.68 -14.60
N GLY A 51 18.86 1.37 -13.82
CA GLY A 51 17.43 1.16 -13.74
C GLY A 51 17.01 -0.13 -13.03
N PHE A 52 17.90 -0.78 -12.27
CA PHE A 52 17.55 -1.95 -11.46
C PHE A 52 16.74 -1.56 -10.23
N ILE A 53 17.09 -0.45 -9.59
CA ILE A 53 16.27 0.21 -8.57
C ILE A 53 15.47 1.28 -9.28
N ASN A 54 14.15 1.23 -9.15
CA ASN A 54 13.26 2.19 -9.79
C ASN A 54 12.11 2.53 -8.84
N VAL A 55 11.94 3.83 -8.55
CA VAL A 55 10.95 4.32 -7.59
C VAL A 55 9.52 4.05 -8.06
N GLU A 56 9.23 4.31 -9.33
CA GLU A 56 7.89 4.10 -9.91
C GLU A 56 7.46 2.64 -9.79
N ARG A 57 8.34 1.69 -10.15
CA ARG A 57 8.05 0.25 -10.01
C ARG A 57 7.83 -0.16 -8.56
N VAL A 58 8.54 0.46 -7.61
CA VAL A 58 8.29 0.22 -6.17
C VAL A 58 6.91 0.72 -5.76
N VAL A 59 6.49 1.92 -6.21
CA VAL A 59 5.14 2.44 -5.95
C VAL A 59 4.10 1.50 -6.54
N GLU A 60 4.18 1.21 -7.83
CA GLU A 60 3.23 0.36 -8.57
C GLU A 60 3.11 -1.02 -7.91
N SER A 61 4.24 -1.63 -7.55
CA SER A 61 4.26 -2.93 -6.87
C SER A 61 3.49 -2.91 -5.55
N VAL A 62 3.65 -1.86 -4.74
CA VAL A 62 2.90 -1.68 -3.49
C VAL A 62 1.41 -1.48 -3.77
N LEU A 63 1.07 -0.59 -4.70
CA LEU A 63 -0.33 -0.29 -4.98
C LEU A 63 -1.05 -1.51 -5.55
N HIS A 64 -0.47 -2.19 -6.53
CA HIS A 64 -1.02 -3.39 -7.14
C HIS A 64 -1.27 -4.50 -6.11
N SER A 65 -0.31 -4.75 -5.23
CA SER A 65 -0.41 -5.86 -4.27
C SER A 65 -1.31 -5.56 -3.04
N LYS A 66 -1.52 -4.28 -2.70
CA LYS A 66 -2.10 -3.89 -1.41
C LYS A 66 -3.31 -2.96 -1.48
N ALA A 67 -3.56 -2.26 -2.59
CA ALA A 67 -4.60 -1.24 -2.66
C ALA A 67 -6.02 -1.78 -2.46
N GLY A 68 -6.28 -3.03 -2.86
CA GLY A 68 -7.58 -3.69 -2.61
C GLY A 68 -7.85 -4.02 -1.14
N ARG A 69 -6.84 -3.93 -0.25
CA ARG A 69 -6.96 -4.32 1.17
C ARG A 69 -6.79 -3.15 2.13
N TYR A 70 -6.13 -2.08 1.68
CA TYR A 70 -5.74 -0.95 2.51
C TYR A 70 -6.11 0.38 1.85
N GLY A 71 -6.50 1.34 2.69
CA GLY A 71 -6.75 2.72 2.28
C GLY A 71 -5.46 3.52 2.18
N SER A 72 -5.59 4.76 1.69
CA SER A 72 -4.47 5.58 1.25
C SER A 72 -3.48 5.88 2.38
N ALA A 73 -3.97 6.11 3.60
CA ALA A 73 -3.11 6.43 4.74
C ALA A 73 -2.09 5.31 5.02
N ARG A 74 -2.52 4.05 4.93
CA ARG A 74 -1.67 2.89 5.21
C ARG A 74 -0.73 2.57 4.05
N LEU A 75 -1.17 2.78 2.81
CA LEU A 75 -0.31 2.64 1.63
C LEU A 75 0.78 3.71 1.60
N LEU A 76 0.45 4.97 1.89
CA LEU A 76 1.42 6.05 1.98
C LEU A 76 2.42 5.84 3.13
N GLN A 77 1.97 5.30 4.27
CA GLN A 77 2.87 4.92 5.36
C GLN A 77 3.85 3.82 4.93
N GLU A 78 3.38 2.81 4.20
CA GLU A 78 4.23 1.75 3.65
C GLU A 78 5.28 2.32 2.69
N LEU A 79 4.85 3.17 1.74
CA LEU A 79 5.75 3.83 0.80
C LEU A 79 6.78 4.70 1.51
N ARG A 80 6.37 5.46 2.54
CA ARG A 80 7.30 6.23 3.39
C ARG A 80 8.30 5.34 4.13
N SER A 81 7.86 4.18 4.62
CA SER A 81 8.76 3.23 5.32
C SER A 81 9.85 2.64 4.41
N LYS A 82 9.60 2.67 3.10
CA LYS A 82 10.53 2.31 2.01
C LYS A 82 11.43 3.49 1.58
N GLY A 83 11.30 4.66 2.22
CA GLY A 83 12.21 5.79 2.01
C GLY A 83 11.94 6.57 0.74
N LEU A 84 10.72 6.54 0.22
CA LEU A 84 10.31 7.36 -0.92
C LEU A 84 10.14 8.81 -0.47
N ASP A 85 10.54 9.75 -1.33
CA ASP A 85 10.48 11.19 -1.06
C ASP A 85 9.04 11.73 -1.04
N ASP A 86 8.89 12.95 -0.51
CA ASP A 86 7.58 13.57 -0.29
C ASP A 86 6.83 13.86 -1.59
N ASP A 87 7.53 14.12 -2.70
CA ASP A 87 6.90 14.39 -3.99
C ASP A 87 6.33 13.10 -4.60
N THR A 88 7.06 12.00 -4.53
CA THR A 88 6.58 10.66 -4.89
C THR A 88 5.38 10.26 -4.03
N LEU A 89 5.45 10.51 -2.72
CA LEU A 89 4.33 10.22 -1.81
C LEU A 89 3.10 11.08 -2.12
N ARG A 90 3.30 12.35 -2.49
CA ARG A 90 2.21 13.25 -2.88
C ARG A 90 1.50 12.74 -4.14
N GLN A 91 2.26 12.43 -5.19
CA GLN A 91 1.72 11.89 -6.45
C GLN A 91 0.98 10.56 -6.23
N ALA A 92 1.57 9.62 -5.48
CA ALA A 92 0.90 8.37 -5.13
C ALA A 92 -0.38 8.63 -4.32
N GLY A 93 -0.38 9.63 -3.45
CA GLY A 93 -1.54 10.04 -2.67
C GLY A 93 -2.69 10.58 -3.52
N GLU A 94 -2.39 11.35 -4.56
CA GLU A 94 -3.38 11.84 -5.53
C GLU A 94 -4.03 10.69 -6.29
N GLN A 95 -3.23 9.80 -6.89
CA GLN A 95 -3.72 8.60 -7.59
C GLN A 95 -4.60 7.72 -6.69
N LEU A 96 -4.21 7.58 -5.42
CA LEU A 96 -4.95 6.76 -4.46
C LEU A 96 -6.31 7.34 -4.08
N ARG A 97 -6.46 8.67 -4.05
CA ARG A 97 -7.71 9.34 -3.68
C ARG A 97 -8.81 9.06 -4.70
N ASP A 98 -8.49 9.09 -5.99
CA ASP A 98 -9.46 8.93 -7.07
C ASP A 98 -10.22 7.61 -7.00
N THR A 99 -9.54 6.55 -6.57
CA THR A 99 -10.12 5.21 -6.47
C THR A 99 -10.43 4.78 -5.02
N GLU A 100 -10.18 5.62 -4.02
CA GLU A 100 -10.27 5.22 -2.59
C GLU A 100 -11.67 4.79 -2.19
N LEU A 101 -12.68 5.54 -2.62
CA LEU A 101 -14.08 5.22 -2.30
C LEU A 101 -14.49 3.85 -2.87
N GLN A 102 -14.13 3.58 -4.12
CA GLN A 102 -14.46 2.32 -4.78
C GLN A 102 -13.79 1.15 -4.05
N ARG A 103 -12.48 1.23 -3.79
CA ARG A 103 -11.75 0.18 -3.05
C ARG A 103 -12.33 -0.04 -1.64
N ALA A 104 -12.75 1.03 -0.98
CA ALA A 104 -13.38 0.97 0.33
C ALA A 104 -14.72 0.22 0.29
N ARG A 105 -15.56 0.51 -0.70
CA ARG A 105 -16.84 -0.18 -0.92
C ARG A 105 -16.63 -1.67 -1.19
N GLU A 106 -15.73 -2.01 -2.12
CA GLU A 106 -15.43 -3.41 -2.44
C GLU A 106 -14.95 -4.20 -1.22
N LEU A 107 -14.07 -3.59 -0.41
CA LEU A 107 -13.60 -4.20 0.82
C LEU A 107 -14.73 -4.37 1.85
N TRP A 108 -15.57 -3.36 2.01
CA TRP A 108 -16.71 -3.38 2.92
C TRP A 108 -17.74 -4.44 2.50
N CYS A 109 -18.10 -4.50 1.21
CA CYS A 109 -19.02 -5.52 0.67
C CYS A 109 -18.50 -6.93 0.93
N LYS A 110 -17.20 -7.19 0.70
CA LYS A 110 -16.57 -8.49 0.97
C LYS A 110 -16.60 -8.87 2.46
N ARG A 111 -16.59 -7.88 3.38
CA ARG A 111 -16.48 -8.13 4.82
C ARG A 111 -17.82 -8.17 5.54
N PHE A 112 -18.72 -7.26 5.19
CA PHE A 112 -19.98 -7.00 5.87
C PHE A 112 -21.16 -7.19 4.93
N GLY A 113 -21.15 -6.57 3.75
CA GLY A 113 -22.18 -6.72 2.72
C GLY A 113 -23.54 -6.09 3.05
N THR A 114 -23.78 -5.68 4.30
CA THR A 114 -25.05 -5.10 4.75
C THR A 114 -24.84 -3.86 5.61
N PRO A 115 -25.74 -2.87 5.54
CA PRO A 115 -25.70 -1.70 6.42
C PRO A 115 -25.71 -2.08 7.91
N PRO A 116 -25.16 -1.23 8.79
CA PRO A 116 -25.18 -1.48 10.23
C PRO A 116 -26.61 -1.42 10.79
N ALA A 117 -26.99 -2.42 11.59
CA ALA A 117 -28.31 -2.48 12.22
C ALA A 117 -28.48 -1.49 13.40
N ASP A 118 -27.38 -1.14 14.06
CA ASP A 118 -27.39 -0.23 15.22
C ASP A 118 -26.10 0.61 15.31
N ALA A 119 -26.03 1.49 16.32
CA ALA A 119 -24.87 2.34 16.55
C ALA A 119 -23.58 1.55 16.88
N LYS A 120 -23.71 0.39 17.53
CA LYS A 120 -22.59 -0.47 17.91
C LYS A 120 -21.97 -1.12 16.66
N GLU A 121 -22.81 -1.60 15.76
CA GLU A 121 -22.43 -2.19 14.48
C GLU A 121 -21.86 -1.12 13.55
N LYS A 122 -22.45 0.08 13.51
CA LYS A 122 -21.88 1.22 12.77
C LYS A 122 -20.45 1.50 13.24
N ALA A 123 -20.23 1.59 14.55
CA ALA A 123 -18.91 1.81 15.12
C ALA A 123 -17.93 0.66 14.79
N ARG A 124 -18.41 -0.60 14.76
CA ARG A 124 -17.60 -1.76 14.35
C ARG A 124 -17.17 -1.67 12.89
N GLN A 125 -18.08 -1.35 11.97
CA GLN A 125 -17.77 -1.24 10.54
C GLN A 125 -16.81 -0.08 10.25
N LEU A 126 -17.03 1.09 10.89
CA LEU A 126 -16.12 2.24 10.78
C LEU A 126 -14.71 1.92 11.32
N ARG A 127 -14.60 1.30 12.49
CA ARG A 127 -13.30 0.89 13.05
C ARG A 127 -12.56 -0.09 12.15
N PHE A 128 -13.28 -1.02 11.52
CA PHE A 128 -12.69 -1.93 10.55
C PHE A 128 -12.04 -1.16 9.40
N MET A 129 -12.77 -0.25 8.76
CA MET A 129 -12.24 0.53 7.63
C MET A 129 -11.08 1.44 8.07
N ALA A 130 -11.19 2.09 9.22
CA ALA A 130 -10.13 2.90 9.80
C ALA A 130 -8.84 2.08 10.07
N SER A 131 -8.97 0.86 10.62
CA SER A 131 -7.82 -0.05 10.84
C SER A 131 -7.11 -0.46 9.55
N ARG A 132 -7.81 -0.37 8.41
CA ARG A 132 -7.27 -0.63 7.08
C ARG A 132 -6.69 0.63 6.43
N GLY A 133 -6.80 1.79 7.06
CA GLY A 133 -6.23 3.05 6.59
C GLY A 133 -7.13 3.84 5.64
N PHE A 134 -8.43 3.53 5.59
CA PHE A 134 -9.41 4.38 4.89
C PHE A 134 -9.77 5.59 5.75
N SER A 135 -9.95 6.75 5.12
CA SER A 135 -10.34 7.97 5.82
C SER A 135 -11.74 7.85 6.43
N GLY A 136 -11.99 8.58 7.52
CA GLY A 136 -13.31 8.61 8.16
C GLY A 136 -14.41 9.14 7.23
N ALA A 137 -14.08 10.09 6.36
CA ALA A 137 -14.99 10.63 5.36
C ALA A 137 -15.40 9.55 4.33
N VAL A 138 -14.42 8.80 3.80
CA VAL A 138 -14.69 7.68 2.89
C VAL A 138 -15.49 6.59 3.58
N ALA A 139 -15.09 6.17 4.79
CA ALA A 139 -15.81 5.13 5.53
C ALA A 139 -17.27 5.53 5.81
N SER A 140 -17.51 6.78 6.23
CA SER A 140 -18.86 7.30 6.45
C SER A 140 -19.68 7.34 5.17
N ARG A 141 -19.05 7.72 4.05
CA ARG A 141 -19.68 7.70 2.73
C ARG A 141 -20.04 6.29 2.27
N VAL A 142 -19.20 5.30 2.50
CA VAL A 142 -19.51 3.89 2.17
C VAL A 142 -20.76 3.42 2.93
N LEU A 143 -20.86 3.72 4.22
CA LEU A 143 -22.03 3.29 5.01
C LEU A 143 -23.31 4.03 4.64
N ARG A 144 -23.21 5.32 4.26
CA ARG A 144 -24.36 6.11 3.82
C ARG A 144 -24.85 5.69 2.44
N ASP A 145 -23.92 5.35 1.54
CA ASP A 145 -24.23 4.92 0.18
C ASP A 145 -24.42 3.39 0.09
N ALA A 146 -24.50 2.69 1.23
CA ALA A 146 -24.68 1.25 1.27
C ALA A 146 -26.06 0.88 0.69
N PRO A 147 -26.20 -0.27 -0.02
CA PRO A 147 -27.50 -0.72 -0.47
C PRO A 147 -28.33 -1.06 0.77
N TYR A 148 -29.22 -0.15 1.14
CA TYR A 148 -30.33 -0.46 2.01
C TYR A 148 -31.23 -1.39 1.21
N PRO A 149 -31.74 -2.50 1.79
CA PRO A 149 -32.85 -3.19 1.13
C PRO A 149 -33.87 -2.12 0.80
N ASP A 150 -34.24 -1.98 -0.47
CA ASP A 150 -35.24 -1.03 -0.90
C ASP A 150 -36.43 -1.22 0.04
N GLY A 151 -36.63 -0.26 0.92
CA GLY A 151 -37.76 -0.26 1.81
C GLY A 151 -38.93 -0.04 0.89
N ASP A 152 -39.65 -1.13 0.61
CA ASP A 152 -41.04 -1.17 0.16
C ASP A 152 -41.60 0.24 -0.04
N GLU A 153 -41.52 0.74 -1.28
CA GLU A 153 -42.29 1.90 -1.69
C GLU A 153 -43.76 1.47 -1.67
N GLY A 154 -44.32 1.35 -0.47
CA GLY A 154 -45.75 1.39 -0.20
C GLY A 154 -46.23 2.82 -0.45
N VAL A 155 -46.13 3.24 -1.71
CA VAL A 155 -46.99 4.27 -2.26
C VAL A 155 -48.32 3.56 -2.48
N ASP A 156 -49.25 3.76 -1.55
CA ASP A 156 -50.64 3.95 -1.94
C ASP A 156 -51.18 5.13 -1.15
N GLN A 157 -51.30 6.23 -1.90
CA GLN A 157 -52.16 7.36 -1.63
C GLN A 157 -53.60 6.98 -2.02
N ASP A 158 -54.54 7.51 -1.26
CA ASP A 158 -56.00 7.56 -1.42
C ASP A 158 -56.85 6.38 -0.88
#